data_AF-A0A849QVB3-F1
#
_entry.id   AF-A0A849QVB3-F1
#
_cell.length_a   1.000
_cell.length_b   1.000
_cell.length_c   1.000
_cell.angle_alpha   90.00
_cell.angle_beta   90.00
_cell.angle_gamma   90.00
#
_symmetry.space_group_name_H-M   'P 1'
#
loop_
_entity.id
_entity.type
_entity.pdbx_description
1 polymer ?
#
loop_
_entity_poly.entity_id
_entity_poly.type
_entity_poly.pdbx_seq_one_letter_code
_entity_poly.pdbx_strand_id
1 'polypeptide(L)' 'MNKFISKRMRREREPSMYGDEDLSLTPDELYSEYDARVSLEDAEFVYKKCKELMK' A
#
# COMPACT_ATOMS: atom_id res chain seq x y z
N MET A 1 -7.00 15.73 3.95
CA MET A 1 -6.45 14.44 4.41
C MET A 1 -7.18 13.35 3.65
N ASN A 2 -6.52 12.64 2.74
CA ASN A 2 -7.15 11.55 2.02
C ASN A 2 -7.39 10.42 3.04
N LYS A 3 -8.60 10.32 3.59
CA LYS A 3 -8.95 9.49 4.78
C LYS A 3 -8.78 7.97 4.55
N PHE A 4 -8.24 7.58 3.39
CA PHE A 4 -8.26 6.22 2.89
C PHE A 4 -6.87 5.62 2.69
N ILE A 5 -5.77 6.39 2.81
CA ILE A 5 -4.40 5.86 2.60
C ILE A 5 -4.12 4.69 3.54
N SER A 6 -4.25 4.89 4.87
CA SER A 6 -3.98 3.82 5.84
C SER A 6 -4.93 2.63 5.70
N LYS A 7 -6.19 2.86 5.31
CA LYS A 7 -7.16 1.77 5.08
C LYS A 7 -6.82 0.95 3.84
N ARG A 8 -6.43 1.61 2.75
CA ARG A 8 -5.97 0.97 1.52
C ARG A 8 -4.71 0.17 1.79
N MET A 9 -3.65 0.79 2.31
CA MET A 9 -2.38 0.11 2.60
C MET A 9 -2.54 -1.09 3.55
N ARG A 10 -3.48 -1.04 4.51
CA ARG A 10 -3.80 -2.20 5.34
C ARG A 10 -4.38 -3.36 4.54
N ARG A 11 -5.28 -3.08 3.59
CA ARG A 11 -5.92 -4.09 2.75
C ARG A 11 -4.95 -4.70 1.76
N GLU A 12 -4.07 -3.89 1.18
CA GLU A 12 -3.09 -4.36 0.19
C GLU A 12 -1.98 -5.23 0.79
N ARG A 13 -1.88 -5.32 2.12
CA ARG A 13 -0.73 -5.94 2.81
C ARG A 13 -0.58 -7.44 2.57
N GLU A 14 -1.69 -8.16 2.49
CA GLU A 14 -1.68 -9.62 2.24
C GLU A 14 -1.57 -9.92 0.74
N PRO A 15 -2.39 -9.31 -0.14
CA PRO A 15 -2.31 -9.62 -1.56
C PRO A 15 -0.97 -9.22 -2.18
N SER A 16 -0.30 -8.15 -1.70
CA SER A 16 1.03 -7.77 -2.19
C SER A 16 2.14 -8.75 -1.81
N MET A 17 1.89 -9.66 -0.87
CA MET A 17 2.87 -10.63 -0.39
C MET A 17 2.56 -12.04 -0.87
N TYR A 18 1.29 -12.41 -0.92
CA TYR A 18 0.85 -13.78 -1.15
C TYR A 18 -0.01 -13.94 -2.41
N GLY A 19 -0.43 -12.84 -3.03
CA GLY A 19 -1.34 -12.88 -4.16
C GLY A 19 -2.80 -13.03 -3.72
N ASP A 20 -3.65 -13.42 -4.65
CA ASP A 20 -5.06 -13.73 -4.40
C ASP A 20 -5.23 -15.24 -4.49
N GLU A 21 -5.30 -15.90 -3.32
CA GLU A 21 -5.40 -17.35 -3.25
C GLU A 21 -6.71 -17.87 -3.86
N ASP A 22 -7.82 -17.14 -3.70
CA ASP A 22 -9.13 -17.52 -4.23
C ASP A 22 -9.13 -17.52 -5.76
N LEU A 23 -8.40 -16.58 -6.37
CA LEU A 23 -8.23 -16.47 -7.83
C LEU A 23 -6.97 -17.18 -8.35
N SER A 24 -6.14 -17.75 -7.46
CA SER A 24 -4.83 -18.34 -7.80
C SER A 24 -3.89 -17.39 -8.55
N LEU A 25 -3.94 -16.09 -8.25
CA LEU A 25 -3.09 -15.06 -8.84
C LEU A 25 -1.90 -14.76 -7.94
N THR A 26 -0.71 -14.65 -8.52
CA THR A 26 0.51 -14.23 -7.81
C THR A 26 0.56 -12.70 -7.63
N PRO A 27 1.37 -12.17 -6.69
CA PRO A 27 1.55 -10.73 -6.54
C PRO A 27 1.96 -10.02 -7.84
N ASP A 28 2.84 -10.61 -8.64
CA ASP A 28 3.31 -10.02 -9.91
C ASP A 28 2.19 -9.92 -10.97
N GLU A 29 1.14 -10.72 -10.85
CA GLU A 29 -0.05 -10.65 -11.72
C GLU A 29 -1.06 -9.61 -11.23
N LEU A 30 -1.07 -9.33 -9.92
CA LEU A 30 -2.00 -8.37 -9.31
C LEU A 30 -1.52 -6.92 -9.39
N TYR A 31 -0.20 -6.71 -9.36
CA TYR A 31 0.38 -5.39 -9.18
C TYR A 31 1.28 -5.00 -10.34
N SER A 32 1.19 -3.72 -10.71
CA SER A 32 2.08 -3.08 -11.66
C SER A 32 3.11 -2.18 -10.97
N GLU A 33 4.11 -1.72 -11.72
CA GLU A 33 5.05 -0.69 -11.26
C GLU A 33 4.31 0.58 -10.79
N TYR A 34 3.19 0.92 -11.43
CA TYR A 34 2.36 2.07 -11.03
C TYR A 34 1.81 1.89 -9.61
N ASP A 35 1.32 0.70 -9.27
CA ASP A 35 0.74 0.40 -7.96
C ASP A 35 1.82 0.45 -6.86
N ALA A 36 3.02 -0.04 -7.17
CA ALA A 36 4.17 0.05 -6.28
C ALA A 36 4.56 1.51 -6.04
N ARG A 37 4.62 2.34 -7.08
CA ARG A 37 4.96 3.76 -6.96
C ARG A 37 3.93 4.53 -6.13
N VAL A 38 2.64 4.32 -6.38
CA VAL A 38 1.57 4.95 -5.58
C VAL A 38 1.67 4.53 -4.11
N SER A 39 1.93 3.26 -3.84
CA SER A 39 2.08 2.75 -2.47
C SER A 39 3.29 3.35 -1.75
N LEU A 40 4.40 3.59 -2.47
CA LEU A 40 5.58 4.26 -1.93
C LEU A 40 5.29 5.74 -1.61
N GLU A 41 4.69 6.48 -2.54
CA GLU A 41 4.32 7.90 -2.34
C GLU A 41 3.39 8.06 -1.12
N ASP A 42 2.42 7.16 -0.97
CA ASP A 42 1.52 7.10 0.18
C ASP A 42 2.27 6.85 1.50
N ALA A 43 3.19 5.88 1.50
CA ALA A 43 3.98 5.53 2.68
C ALA A 43 4.86 6.71 3.14
N GLU A 44 5.53 7.37 2.20
CA GLU A 44 6.34 8.56 2.46
C GLU A 44 5.50 9.71 3.02
N PHE A 45 4.31 9.93 2.47
CA PHE A 45 3.38 10.94 2.97
C PHE A 45 2.98 10.68 4.43
N VAL A 46 2.58 9.45 4.76
CA VAL A 46 2.17 9.07 6.12
C VAL A 46 3.36 9.19 7.08
N TYR A 47 4.52 8.67 6.70
CA TYR A 47 5.75 8.77 7.51
C TYR A 47 6.10 10.23 7.83
N LYS A 48 6.07 11.11 6.82
CA LYS A 48 6.32 12.55 7.00
C LYS A 48 5.33 13.16 7.99
N LYS A 49 4.04 12.84 7.88
CA LYS A 49 3.00 13.37 8.79
C LYS A 49 3.18 12.89 10.23
N CYS A 50 3.50 11.62 10.44
CA CYS A 50 3.82 11.10 11.77
C CYS A 50 5.05 11.82 12.36
N LYS A 51 6.10 11.99 11.56
CA LYS A 51 7.33 12.69 11.97
C LYS A 51 7.09 14.16 12.35
N GLU A 52 6.17 14.84 11.65
CA GLU A 52 5.77 16.22 11.98
C GLU A 52 5.08 16.32 13.35
N LEU A 53 4.32 15.30 13.77
CA LEU A 53 3.62 15.26 15.06
C LEU A 53 4.50 14.83 16.24
N MET A 54 5.66 14.21 15.97
CA MET A 54 6.61 13.76 16.98
C MET A 54 7.69 14.81 17.32
N LYS A 55 7.54 16.03 16.80
CA LYS A 55 8.35 17.20 17.16
C LYS A 55 7.65 18.00 18.25
#